data_AF-A0A7W1S4Z9-F1
#
_entry.id   AF-A0A7W1S4Z9-F1
#
_cell.length_a   1.000
_cell.length_b   1.000
_cell.length_c   1.000
_cell.angle_alpha   90.00
_cell.angle_beta   90.00
_cell.angle_gamma   90.00
#
_symmetry.space_group_name_H-M   'P 1'
#
loop_
_entity.id
_entity.type
_entity.pdbx_description
1 polymer ?
#
loop_
_entity_poly.entity_id
_entity_poly.type
_entity_poly.pdbx_seq_one_letter_code
_entity_poly.pdbx_strand_id
1 'polypeptide(L)'
;MVAQRIPGSPITIETVIDEDRKLTINLPPDIPIGQVEIEVIIRPLTPVDEDAALAAWRAEYERLRAKLAAAGALSTIWKAPEDAVELTEEERIRIGTMPPGAAPSEQHVREDRGEY
;
A
#
# COMPACT_ATOMS: atom_id res chain seq x y z
N MET A 1 -22.60 41.62 -13.28
CA MET A 1 -23.04 40.37 -12.63
C MET A 1 -21.84 39.76 -11.97
N VAL A 2 -21.85 39.65 -10.64
CA VAL A 2 -20.73 39.11 -9.85
C VAL A 2 -21.00 37.63 -9.64
N ALA A 3 -20.16 36.76 -10.21
CA ALA A 3 -20.27 35.32 -9.99
C ALA A 3 -19.82 34.99 -8.56
N GLN A 4 -20.73 34.44 -7.75
CA GLN A 4 -20.39 33.91 -6.43
C GLN A 4 -19.72 32.55 -6.58
N ARG A 5 -18.54 32.39 -5.97
CA ARG A 5 -17.83 31.12 -5.84
C ARG A 5 -18.62 30.23 -4.88
N ILE A 6 -19.21 29.15 -5.38
CA ILE A 6 -19.76 28.08 -4.51
C ILE A 6 -18.56 27.26 -4.03
N PRO A 7 -18.39 27.04 -2.72
CA PRO A 7 -17.33 26.16 -2.21
C PRO A 7 -17.65 24.72 -2.61
N GLY A 8 -17.09 24.27 -3.73
CA GLY A 8 -17.14 22.89 -4.19
C GLY A 8 -15.95 22.12 -3.65
N SER A 9 -16.18 20.88 -3.22
CA SER A 9 -15.12 19.94 -2.87
C SER A 9 -14.11 19.80 -4.02
N PRO A 10 -12.80 19.71 -3.74
CA PRO A 10 -11.80 19.55 -4.79
C PRO A 10 -12.04 18.25 -5.56
N ILE A 11 -12.19 18.35 -6.88
CA ILE A 11 -12.24 17.19 -7.77
C ILE A 11 -10.80 16.85 -8.13
N THR A 12 -10.28 15.74 -7.61
CA THR A 12 -8.96 15.21 -8.00
C THR A 12 -9.13 14.38 -9.27
N ILE A 13 -8.49 14.79 -10.36
CA ILE A 13 -8.49 14.06 -11.63
C ILE A 13 -7.09 13.53 -11.87
N GLU A 14 -6.95 12.21 -11.96
CA GLU A 14 -5.73 11.57 -12.44
C GLU A 14 -5.70 11.66 -13.97
N THR A 15 -4.57 12.09 -14.52
CA THR A 15 -4.44 12.33 -15.95
C THR A 15 -3.07 11.87 -16.43
N VAL A 16 -3.00 11.47 -17.70
CA VAL A 16 -1.75 11.13 -18.38
C VAL A 16 -1.45 12.24 -19.38
N ILE A 17 -0.20 12.71 -19.39
CA ILE A 17 0.32 13.59 -20.44
C ILE A 17 0.86 12.68 -21.54
N ASP A 18 0.32 12.80 -22.75
CA ASP A 18 0.78 12.01 -23.90
C ASP A 18 2.12 12.52 -24.47
N GLU A 19 2.69 11.80 -25.43
CA GLU A 19 3.95 12.17 -26.10
C GLU A 19 3.87 13.54 -26.82
N ASP A 20 2.65 13.93 -27.22
CA ASP A 20 2.34 15.22 -27.83
C ASP A 20 2.20 16.37 -26.81
N ARG A 21 2.35 16.09 -25.51
CA ARG A 21 2.20 17.03 -24.38
C ARG A 21 0.79 17.60 -24.27
N LYS A 22 -0.23 16.84 -24.65
CA LYS A 22 -1.65 17.21 -24.50
C LYS A 22 -2.21 16.65 -23.20
N LEU A 23 -3.08 17.45 -22.59
CA LEU A 23 -3.84 17.10 -21.40
C LEU A 23 -5.30 16.92 -21.81
N THR A 24 -5.81 15.69 -21.80
CA THR A 24 -7.21 15.39 -22.11
C THR A 24 -7.96 15.07 -20.82
N ILE A 25 -8.88 15.95 -20.42
CA ILE A 25 -9.73 15.75 -19.24
C ILE A 25 -11.12 15.30 -19.71
N ASN A 26 -11.48 14.05 -19.39
CA ASN A 26 -12.83 13.55 -19.65
C ASN A 26 -13.70 13.77 -18.41
N LEU A 27 -14.67 14.68 -18.53
CA LEU A 27 -15.61 14.98 -17.45
C LEU A 27 -16.74 13.93 -17.42
N PRO A 28 -17.09 13.38 -16.25
CA PRO A 28 -18.22 12.46 -16.12
C PRO A 28 -19.56 13.17 -16.38
N PRO A 29 -20.59 12.42 -16.79
CA PRO A 29 -21.87 12.98 -17.23
C PRO A 29 -22.72 13.57 -16.10
N ASP A 30 -22.33 13.39 -14.84
CA ASP A 30 -22.98 13.91 -13.64
C ASP A 30 -22.58 15.35 -13.30
N ILE A 31 -21.60 15.92 -14.00
CA ILE A 31 -21.17 17.31 -13.78
C ILE A 31 -22.23 18.28 -14.32
N PRO A 32 -22.72 19.22 -13.50
CA PRO A 32 -23.76 20.15 -13.91
C PRO A 32 -23.27 21.05 -15.06
N ILE A 33 -24.16 21.25 -16.03
CA ILE A 33 -23.92 22.15 -17.17
C ILE A 33 -23.86 23.58 -16.65
N GLY A 34 -22.71 24.25 -16.80
CA GLY A 34 -22.49 25.61 -16.31
C GLY A 34 -21.05 26.08 -16.50
N GLN A 35 -20.77 27.34 -16.10
CA GLN A 35 -19.42 27.87 -16.13
C GLN A 35 -18.60 27.27 -14.99
N VAL A 36 -17.47 26.65 -15.32
CA VAL A 36 -16.53 26.07 -14.37
C VAL A 36 -15.17 26.75 -14.49
N GLU A 37 -14.53 27.00 -13.37
CA GLU A 37 -13.12 27.44 -13.30
C GLU A 37 -12.28 26.21 -12.97
N ILE A 38 -11.34 25.87 -13.85
CA ILE A 38 -10.42 24.73 -13.66
C ILE A 38 -9.03 25.31 -13.41
N GLU A 39 -8.48 25.04 -12.23
CA GLU A 39 -7.08 25.35 -11.90
C GLU A 39 -6.23 24.09 -12.08
N VAL A 40 -5.37 24.08 -13.10
CA VAL A 40 -4.47 22.95 -13.36
C VAL A 40 -3.10 23.25 -12.76
N ILE A 41 -2.73 22.52 -11.71
CA ILE A 41 -1.39 22.61 -11.10
C ILE A 41 -0.57 21.40 -11.56
N ILE A 42 0.31 21.60 -12.53
CA ILE A 42 1.25 20.56 -12.98
C ILE A 42 2.41 20.52 -11.98
N ARG A 43 2.52 19.44 -11.22
CA ARG A 43 3.69 19.18 -10.37
C ARG A 43 4.57 18.14 -11.07
N PRO A 44 5.87 18.41 -11.27
CA PRO A 44 6.77 17.36 -11.73
C PRO A 44 6.79 16.26 -10.68
N LEU A 45 6.33 15.07 -11.04
CA LEU A 45 6.65 13.88 -10.27
C LEU A 45 8.15 13.67 -10.43
N THR A 46 8.90 13.88 -9.36
CA THR A 46 10.30 13.45 -9.33
C THR A 46 10.26 11.94 -9.59
N PRO A 47 10.87 11.43 -10.67
CA PRO A 47 10.94 9.99 -10.87
C PRO A 47 11.58 9.42 -9.61
N VAL A 48 10.90 8.47 -8.98
CA VAL A 48 11.49 7.74 -7.86
C VAL A 48 12.65 6.97 -8.47
N ASP A 49 13.86 7.39 -8.12
CA ASP A 49 15.06 6.64 -8.42
C ASP A 49 14.99 5.35 -7.59
N GLU A 50 14.50 4.28 -8.22
CA GLU A 50 14.29 2.97 -7.58
C GLU A 50 15.61 2.42 -7.02
N ASP A 51 16.74 2.71 -7.68
CA ASP A 51 18.06 2.28 -7.21
C ASP A 51 18.44 3.05 -5.93
N ALA A 52 18.21 4.36 -5.88
CA ALA A 52 18.42 5.16 -4.68
C ALA A 52 17.48 4.75 -3.53
N ALA A 53 16.22 4.45 -3.83
CA ALA A 53 15.25 3.98 -2.84
C ALA A 53 15.64 2.60 -2.29
N LEU A 54 16.06 1.68 -3.15
CA LEU A 54 16.55 0.35 -2.75
C LEU A 54 17.82 0.44 -1.91
N ALA A 55 18.75 1.33 -2.26
CA ALA A 55 19.97 1.57 -1.49
C ALA A 55 19.65 2.10 -0.08
N ALA A 56 18.73 3.08 0.02
CA ALA A 56 18.28 3.62 1.30
C ALA A 56 17.58 2.56 2.17
N TRP A 57 16.71 1.74 1.57
CA TRP A 57 16.05 0.64 2.27
C TRP A 57 17.06 -0.39 2.80
N ARG A 58 18.06 -0.79 2.00
CA ARG A 58 19.11 -1.74 2.42
C ARG A 58 19.91 -1.20 3.60
N ALA A 59 20.28 0.08 3.57
CA ALA A 59 21.02 0.70 4.65
C ALA A 59 20.23 0.70 5.97
N GLU A 60 18.94 1.01 5.91
CA GLU A 60 18.07 1.00 7.08
C GLU A 60 17.81 -0.43 7.60
N TYR A 61 17.65 -1.39 6.69
CA TYR A 61 17.51 -2.80 7.03
C TYR A 61 18.73 -3.32 7.81
N GLU A 62 19.95 -3.06 7.34
CA GLU A 62 21.17 -3.49 8.04
C GLU A 62 21.31 -2.80 9.40
N ARG A 63 20.93 -1.53 9.51
CA ARG A 63 20.91 -0.81 10.79
C ARG A 63 19.95 -1.46 11.80
N LEU A 64 18.74 -1.82 11.37
CA LEU A 64 17.75 -2.49 12.21
C LEU A 64 18.20 -3.91 12.59
N ARG A 65 18.74 -4.65 11.62
CA ARG A 65 19.31 -5.99 11.84
C ARG A 65 20.41 -5.97 12.90
N ALA A 66 21.33 -5.02 12.83
CA ALA A 66 22.40 -4.85 13.81
C ALA A 66 21.85 -4.54 15.22
N LYS A 67 20.82 -3.69 15.32
CA LYS A 67 20.15 -3.38 16.59
C LYS A 67 19.48 -4.60 17.20
N LEU A 68 18.74 -5.36 16.40
CA LEU A 68 18.06 -6.57 16.85
C LEU A 68 19.07 -7.65 17.27
N ALA A 69 20.20 -7.76 16.55
CA ALA A 69 21.28 -8.67 16.91
C ALA A 69 21.90 -8.30 18.25
N ALA A 70 22.22 -7.01 18.47
CA ALA A 70 22.76 -6.51 19.73
C ALA A 70 21.80 -6.71 20.92
N ALA A 71 20.49 -6.65 20.67
CA ALA A 71 19.46 -6.91 21.67
C ALA A 71 19.19 -8.41 21.91
N GLY A 72 19.81 -9.31 21.16
CA GLY A 72 19.48 -10.75 21.19
C GLY A 72 18.08 -11.09 20.68
N ALA A 73 17.41 -10.14 20.01
CA ALA A 73 16.05 -10.30 19.49
C ALA A 73 16.01 -10.73 18.02
N LEU A 74 17.17 -10.78 17.35
CA LEU A 74 17.27 -11.23 15.97
C LEU A 74 17.17 -12.76 15.90
N SER A 75 16.03 -13.27 15.44
CA SER A 75 15.93 -14.69 15.09
C SER A 75 16.79 -15.00 13.87
N THR A 76 17.70 -15.96 14.01
CA THR A 76 18.54 -16.49 12.92
C THR A 76 18.16 -17.93 12.56
N ILE A 77 17.18 -18.50 13.25
CA ILE A 77 16.73 -19.88 13.08
C ILE A 77 15.81 -19.94 11.86
N TRP A 78 16.31 -20.53 10.77
CA TRP A 78 15.55 -20.76 9.54
C TRP A 78 15.20 -22.24 9.34
N LYS A 79 15.71 -23.11 10.20
CA LYS A 79 15.48 -24.56 10.24
C LYS A 79 15.28 -25.02 11.67
N ALA A 80 14.49 -26.06 11.84
CA ALA A 80 14.44 -26.77 13.11
C ALA A 80 15.86 -27.29 13.44
N PRO A 81 16.30 -27.23 14.71
CA PRO A 81 17.56 -27.81 15.13
C PRO A 81 17.54 -29.34 14.97
N GLU A 82 18.72 -29.97 14.91
CA GLU A 82 18.83 -31.42 14.63
C GLU A 82 18.20 -32.31 15.72
N ASP A 83 18.09 -31.79 16.94
CA ASP A 83 17.44 -32.42 18.09
C ASP A 83 15.95 -32.10 18.21
N ALA A 84 15.37 -31.37 17.24
CA ALA A 84 13.95 -31.08 17.24
C ALA A 84 13.12 -32.36 17.14
N VAL A 85 12.15 -32.49 18.04
CA VAL A 85 11.19 -33.60 18.02
C VAL A 85 10.09 -33.27 17.02
N GLU A 86 9.78 -34.21 16.13
CA GLU A 86 8.66 -34.05 15.20
C GLU A 86 7.34 -33.99 15.97
N LEU A 87 6.48 -33.05 15.59
CA LEU A 87 5.15 -32.94 16.18
C LEU A 87 4.33 -34.20 15.90
N THR A 88 3.61 -34.67 16.91
CA THR A 88 2.59 -35.69 16.73
C THR A 88 1.46 -35.17 15.84
N GLU A 89 0.68 -36.07 15.25
CA GLU A 89 -0.47 -35.67 14.41
C GLU A 89 -1.49 -34.83 15.19
N GLU A 90 -1.74 -35.19 16.45
CA GLU A 90 -2.64 -34.47 17.34
C GLU A 90 -2.14 -33.05 17.63
N GLU A 91 -0.84 -32.87 17.83
CA GLU A 91 -0.23 -31.56 18.04
C GLU A 91 -0.25 -30.71 16.77
N ARG A 92 0.03 -31.31 15.60
CA ARG A 92 -0.09 -30.64 14.30
C ARG A 92 -1.50 -30.11 14.09
N ILE A 93 -2.51 -30.95 14.31
CA ILE A 93 -3.92 -30.55 14.17
C ILE A 93 -4.25 -29.44 15.16
N ARG A 94 -3.84 -29.56 16.43
CA ARG A 94 -4.12 -28.55 17.45
C ARG A 94 -3.53 -27.17 17.10
N ILE A 95 -2.29 -27.13 16.59
CA ILE A 95 -1.61 -25.87 16.22
C ILE A 95 -2.17 -25.31 14.90
N GLY A 96 -2.52 -26.18 13.95
CA GLY A 96 -3.12 -25.79 12.67
C GLY A 96 -4.61 -25.41 12.78
N THR A 97 -5.28 -25.72 13.88
CA THR A 97 -6.67 -25.37 14.11
C THR A 97 -6.77 -23.92 14.56
N MET A 98 -7.53 -23.12 13.80
CA MET A 98 -7.77 -21.73 14.16
C MET A 98 -8.54 -21.62 15.49
N PRO A 99 -8.25 -20.61 16.31
CA PRO A 99 -8.99 -20.40 17.55
C PRO A 99 -10.48 -20.12 17.27
N PRO A 100 -11.39 -20.47 18.20
CA PRO A 100 -12.81 -20.23 18.01
C PRO A 100 -13.08 -18.74 17.80
N GLY A 101 -13.81 -18.42 16.72
CA GLY A 101 -14.12 -17.05 16.32
C GLY A 101 -13.06 -16.36 15.46
N ALA A 102 -11.97 -17.05 15.09
CA ALA A 102 -11.05 -16.56 14.09
C ALA A 102 -11.74 -16.40 12.72
N ALA A 103 -11.55 -15.25 12.09
CA ALA A 103 -12.02 -15.02 10.73
C ALA A 103 -11.23 -15.90 9.74
N PRO A 104 -11.88 -16.42 8.69
CA PRO A 104 -11.17 -17.12 7.62
C PRO A 104 -10.26 -16.14 6.89
N SER A 105 -9.08 -16.59 6.45
CA SER A 105 -8.13 -15.74 5.71
C SER A 105 -8.75 -15.09 4.47
N GLU A 106 -9.72 -15.76 3.84
CA GLU A 106 -10.47 -15.22 2.69
C GLU A 106 -11.20 -13.91 3.02
N GLN A 107 -11.70 -13.77 4.25
CA GLN A 107 -12.34 -12.54 4.68
C GLN A 107 -11.33 -11.39 4.69
N HIS A 108 -10.14 -11.60 5.27
CA HIS A 108 -9.08 -10.58 5.28
C HIS A 108 -8.60 -10.22 3.86
N VAL A 109 -8.54 -11.20 2.96
CA VAL A 109 -8.19 -10.96 1.55
C VAL A 109 -9.26 -10.11 0.85
N ARG A 110 -10.54 -10.35 1.14
CA ARG A 110 -11.64 -9.52 0.58
C ARG A 110 -11.61 -8.10 1.16
N GLU A 111 -11.42 -7.97 2.48
CA GLU A 111 -11.28 -6.67 3.15
C GLU A 111 -10.12 -5.85 2.55
N ASP A 112 -8.96 -6.47 2.33
CA ASP A 112 -7.78 -5.82 1.72
C ASP A 112 -8.02 -5.39 0.26
N ARG A 113 -8.89 -6.13 -0.46
CA ARG A 113 -9.32 -5.80 -1.84
C ARG A 113 -10.51 -4.83 -1.90
N GLY A 114 -11.08 -4.45 -0.75
CA GLY A 114 -12.28 -3.61 -0.69
C GLY A 114 -13.57 -4.31 -1.11
N GLU A 115 -13.59 -5.64 -1.13
CA GLU A 115 -14.76 -6.46 -1.43
C GLU A 115 -15.50 -6.75 -0.10
N TYR A 116 -16.72 -6.26 0.05
CA TYR A 116 -17.57 -6.46 1.24
C TYR A 116 -18.78 -7.34 0.93
#